data_AF-A0A968TP85-F1
#
_entry.id   AF-A0A968TP85-F1
#
_cell.length_a   1.000
_cell.length_b   1.000
_cell.length_c   1.000
_cell.angle_alpha   90.00
_cell.angle_beta   90.00
_cell.angle_gamma   90.00
#
_symmetry.space_group_name_H-M   'P 1'
#
loop_
_entity.id
_entity.type
_entity.pdbx_description
1 polymer ?
#
loop_
_entity_poly.entity_id
_entity_poly.type
_entity_poly.pdbx_seq_one_letter_code
_entity_poly.pdbx_strand_id
1 'polypeptide(L)'
;MGNDLNSSLLVRLRGNLSPAVLEQSCNEMIRRHEILRTVFSTATDQPRQIVLPPLPLTVFYKNLLNLPAIDREAEAIRLGIEFAQPAFDLASAPLIRVALFQLAPEEHWLLVTMHHIISDGWSFGVFLQELDALIQAFSRGIPAPLLDVPLQYADFAVWQHQVYTEETIARHLSLL
;
A
#
# COMPACT_ATOMS: atom_id res chain seq x y z
N MET A 1 -9.58 -16.82 -8.63
CA MET A 1 -9.56 -15.91 -7.46
C MET A 1 -9.85 -14.51 -7.98
N GLY A 2 -10.70 -13.74 -7.30
CA GLY A 2 -11.13 -12.42 -7.81
C GLY A 2 -10.00 -11.41 -7.76
N ASN A 3 -9.60 -10.88 -8.91
CA ASN A 3 -8.58 -9.82 -9.05
C ASN A 3 -9.14 -8.41 -8.80
N ASP A 4 -10.43 -8.31 -8.48
CA ASP A 4 -11.18 -7.04 -8.47
C ASP A 4 -11.23 -6.38 -7.08
N LEU A 5 -10.64 -6.98 -6.05
CA LEU A 5 -10.74 -6.52 -4.66
C LEU A 5 -9.67 -5.50 -4.33
N ASN A 6 -9.92 -4.25 -4.73
CA ASN A 6 -9.08 -3.11 -4.38
C ASN A 6 -9.57 -2.43 -3.09
N SER A 7 -8.66 -2.21 -2.14
CA SER A 7 -8.86 -1.37 -0.97
C SER A 7 -8.18 -0.02 -1.22
N SER A 8 -8.94 1.07 -1.15
CA SER A 8 -8.41 2.42 -1.39
C SER A 8 -8.67 3.36 -0.23
N LEU A 9 -7.70 4.22 0.06
CA LEU A 9 -7.77 5.26 1.08
C LEU A 9 -7.32 6.59 0.50
N LEU A 10 -8.12 7.64 0.71
CA LEU A 10 -7.78 9.01 0.36
C LEU A 10 -7.47 9.80 1.64
N VAL A 11 -6.31 10.44 1.70
CA VAL A 11 -5.85 11.25 2.82
C VAL A 11 -5.59 12.67 2.34
N ARG A 12 -6.18 13.65 3.04
CA ARG A 12 -5.85 15.07 2.83
C ARG A 12 -4.63 15.44 3.67
N LEU A 13 -3.58 15.88 2.99
CA LEU A 13 -2.32 16.33 3.58
C LEU A 13 -2.21 17.86 3.48
N ARG A 14 -1.70 18.47 4.55
CA ARG A 14 -1.41 19.91 4.60
C ARG A 14 0.08 20.15 4.77
N GLY A 15 0.57 21.21 4.14
CA GLY A 15 1.98 21.57 4.09
C GLY A 15 2.63 21.24 2.74
N ASN A 16 3.91 21.61 2.63
CA ASN A 16 4.71 21.34 1.45
C ASN A 16 5.15 19.86 1.44
N LEU A 17 4.69 19.11 0.45
CA LEU A 17 5.13 17.74 0.21
C LEU A 17 5.78 17.66 -1.16
N SER A 18 7.06 17.30 -1.18
CA SER A 18 7.77 16.99 -2.42
C SER A 18 7.32 15.62 -2.94
N PRO A 19 6.87 15.50 -4.21
CA PRO A 19 6.55 14.21 -4.82
C PRO A 19 7.72 13.23 -4.76
N ALA A 20 8.96 13.72 -4.89
CA ALA A 20 10.16 12.89 -4.79
C ALA A 20 10.38 12.33 -3.38
N VAL A 21 10.08 13.11 -2.34
CA VAL A 21 10.15 12.63 -0.95
C VAL A 21 9.10 11.57 -0.68
N LEU A 22 7.88 11.77 -1.17
CA LEU A 22 6.81 10.78 -1.05
C LEU A 22 7.21 9.48 -1.77
N GLU A 23 7.70 9.57 -3.00
CA GLU A 23 8.17 8.41 -3.77
C GLU A 23 9.30 7.67 -3.04
N GLN A 24 10.31 8.39 -2.54
CA GLN A 24 11.38 7.80 -1.74
C GLN A 24 10.84 7.08 -0.50
N SER A 25 9.85 7.67 0.17
CA SER A 25 9.20 7.08 1.35
C SER A 25 8.46 5.80 1.00
N CYS A 26 7.70 5.77 -0.10
CA CYS A 26 7.02 4.56 -0.56
C CYS A 26 8.00 3.45 -0.96
N ASN A 27 9.12 3.78 -1.60
CA ASN A 27 10.14 2.80 -1.97
C ASN A 27 10.82 2.19 -0.73
N GLU A 28 11.04 2.99 0.32
CA GLU A 28 11.54 2.47 1.60
C GLU A 28 10.50 1.55 2.28
N MET A 29 9.20 1.87 2.19
CA MET A 29 8.14 0.96 2.65
C MET A 29 8.19 -0.39 1.91
N ILE A 30 8.35 -0.39 0.59
CA ILE A 30 8.46 -1.62 -0.22
C ILE A 30 9.70 -2.43 0.16
N ARG A 31 10.82 -1.75 0.43
CA ARG A 31 12.04 -2.42 0.90
C ARG A 31 11.79 -3.14 2.23
N ARG A 32 11.11 -2.47 3.17
CA ARG A 32 10.90 -2.91 4.56
C ARG A 32 9.84 -4.00 4.72
N HIS A 33 8.76 -3.93 3.96
CA HIS A 33 7.59 -4.80 4.11
C HIS A 33 7.50 -5.79 2.96
N GLU A 34 7.74 -7.08 3.24
CA GLU A 34 7.74 -8.11 2.20
C GLU A 34 6.40 -8.23 1.49
N ILE A 35 5.31 -8.03 2.23
CA ILE A 35 3.94 -8.14 1.70
C ILE A 35 3.66 -7.16 0.55
N LEU A 36 4.32 -5.99 0.52
CA LEU A 36 4.17 -5.01 -0.56
C LEU A 36 4.88 -5.42 -1.86
N ARG A 37 5.77 -6.42 -1.79
CA ARG A 37 6.51 -7.02 -2.91
C ARG A 37 6.16 -8.51 -3.11
N THR A 38 5.06 -8.97 -2.52
CA THR A 38 4.56 -10.34 -2.69
C THR A 38 3.59 -10.43 -3.87
N VAL A 39 3.80 -11.44 -4.72
CA VAL A 39 2.88 -11.84 -5.79
C VAL A 39 2.28 -13.21 -5.48
N PHE A 40 1.17 -13.53 -6.15
CA PHE A 40 0.42 -14.77 -5.97
C PHE A 40 0.34 -15.48 -7.31
N SER A 41 0.99 -16.65 -7.40
CA SER A 41 0.98 -17.47 -8.61
C SER A 41 0.05 -18.66 -8.44
N THR A 42 -0.76 -18.92 -9.47
CA THR A 42 -1.56 -20.14 -9.62
C THR A 42 -1.04 -21.03 -10.75
N ALA A 43 0.22 -20.86 -11.16
CA ALA A 43 0.82 -21.62 -12.27
C ALA A 43 1.01 -23.12 -11.94
N THR A 44 0.92 -23.49 -10.66
CA THR A 44 0.91 -24.88 -10.19
C THR A 44 -0.45 -25.24 -9.59
N ASP A 45 -0.74 -26.54 -9.40
CA ASP A 45 -1.98 -27.04 -8.77
C ASP A 45 -2.27 -26.47 -7.36
N GLN A 46 -1.31 -25.75 -6.76
CA GLN A 46 -1.48 -25.03 -5.51
C GLN A 46 -1.11 -23.54 -5.67
N PRO A 47 -1.95 -22.61 -5.14
CA PRO A 47 -1.62 -21.20 -5.09
C PRO A 47 -0.42 -20.97 -4.18
N ARG A 48 0.54 -20.13 -4.60
CA ARG A 48 1.75 -19.80 -3.85
C ARG A 48 1.97 -18.31 -3.74
N GLN A 49 2.46 -17.90 -2.58
CA GLN A 49 2.97 -16.55 -2.35
C GLN A 49 4.46 -16.51 -2.68
N ILE A 50 4.88 -15.53 -3.46
CA ILE A 50 6.28 -15.36 -3.86
C ILE A 50 6.68 -13.94 -3.49
N VAL A 51 7.62 -13.83 -2.56
CA VAL A 51 8.21 -12.56 -2.15
C VAL A 51 9.31 -12.20 -3.16
N LEU A 52 9.13 -11.10 -3.91
CA LEU A 52 10.11 -10.61 -4.88
C LEU A 52 11.15 -9.71 -4.22
N PRO A 53 12.36 -9.52 -4.78
CA PRO A 53 13.28 -8.48 -4.33
C PRO A 53 12.62 -7.08 -4.31
N PRO A 54 13.17 -6.10 -3.56
CA PRO A 54 12.67 -4.73 -3.61
C PRO A 54 12.59 -4.21 -5.05
N LEU A 55 11.46 -3.60 -5.38
CA LEU A 55 11.15 -3.07 -6.70
C LEU A 55 10.76 -1.60 -6.59
N PRO A 56 11.02 -0.78 -7.62
CA PRO A 56 10.64 0.61 -7.59
C PRO A 56 9.11 0.76 -7.65
N LEU A 57 8.56 1.65 -6.83
CA LEU A 57 7.24 2.20 -6.99
C LEU A 57 7.34 3.66 -7.43
N THR A 58 6.62 3.99 -8.49
CA THR A 58 6.49 5.36 -8.99
C THR A 58 5.19 5.97 -8.47
N VAL A 59 5.28 7.17 -7.91
CA VAL A 59 4.09 7.91 -7.47
C VAL A 59 3.49 8.66 -8.65
N PHE A 60 2.21 8.43 -8.91
CA PHE A 60 1.49 9.23 -9.90
C PHE A 60 1.21 10.62 -9.33
N TYR A 61 1.98 11.62 -9.77
CA TYR A 61 1.80 12.99 -9.33
C TYR A 61 1.05 13.83 -10.36
N LYS A 62 0.05 14.58 -9.90
CA LYS A 62 -0.68 15.55 -10.72
C LYS A 62 -0.81 16.90 -10.02
N ASN A 63 -0.24 17.92 -10.63
CA ASN A 63 -0.45 19.31 -10.26
C ASN A 63 -1.78 19.83 -10.86
N LEU A 64 -2.72 20.22 -10.01
CA LEU A 64 -4.03 20.75 -10.42
C LEU A 64 -4.13 22.28 -10.27
N LEU A 65 -3.04 22.96 -9.90
CA LEU A 65 -3.02 24.41 -9.71
C LEU A 65 -3.31 25.20 -10.99
N ASN A 66 -3.10 24.58 -12.16
CA ASN A 66 -3.42 25.16 -13.46
C ASN A 66 -4.92 25.22 -13.76
N LEU A 67 -5.76 24.54 -12.96
CA LEU A 67 -7.22 24.58 -13.09
C LEU A 67 -7.81 25.70 -12.21
N PRO A 68 -9.00 26.22 -12.56
CA PRO A 68 -9.78 27.06 -11.66
C PRO A 68 -10.01 26.36 -10.32
N ALA A 69 -9.92 27.11 -9.21
CA ALA A 69 -9.99 26.52 -7.87
C ALA A 69 -11.26 25.68 -7.64
N ILE A 70 -12.38 26.09 -8.24
CA ILE A 70 -13.67 25.41 -8.15
C ILE A 70 -13.67 24.02 -8.82
N ASP A 71 -12.78 23.77 -9.78
CA ASP A 71 -12.76 22.52 -10.57
C ASP A 71 -11.74 21.49 -10.03
N ARG A 72 -10.82 21.91 -9.16
CA ARG A 72 -9.67 21.09 -8.74
C ARG A 72 -10.08 19.83 -7.98
N GLU A 73 -11.01 19.95 -7.02
CA GLU A 73 -11.48 18.80 -6.24
C GLU A 73 -12.22 17.80 -7.13
N ALA A 74 -13.09 18.28 -8.02
CA ALA A 74 -13.83 17.43 -8.94
C ALA A 74 -12.88 16.65 -9.87
N GLU A 75 -11.85 17.31 -10.39
CA GLU A 75 -10.83 16.64 -11.22
C GLU A 75 -9.97 15.66 -10.42
N ALA A 76 -9.60 16.00 -9.17
CA ALA A 76 -8.87 15.08 -8.28
C ALA A 76 -9.69 13.80 -8.00
N ILE A 77 -11.00 13.93 -7.76
CA ILE A 77 -11.91 12.79 -7.58
C ILE A 77 -11.98 11.96 -8.85
N ARG A 78 -12.18 12.60 -10.02
CA ARG A 78 -12.28 11.91 -11.30
C ARG A 78 -11.02 11.09 -11.59
N LEU A 79 -9.84 11.72 -11.47
CA LEU A 79 -8.55 11.06 -11.65
C LEU A 79 -8.30 9.97 -10.60
N GLY A 80 -8.70 10.20 -9.34
CA GLY A 80 -8.56 9.23 -8.27
C GLY A 80 -9.36 7.95 -8.53
N ILE A 81 -10.60 8.08 -9.01
CA ILE A 81 -11.45 6.94 -9.40
C ILE A 81 -10.81 6.19 -10.58
N GLU A 82 -10.41 6.90 -11.64
CA GLU A 82 -9.75 6.31 -12.81
C GLU A 82 -8.47 5.56 -12.42
N PHE A 83 -7.71 6.10 -11.47
CA PHE A 83 -6.46 5.51 -10.97
C PHE A 83 -6.69 4.26 -10.11
N ALA A 84 -7.72 4.25 -9.28
CA ALA A 84 -8.00 3.16 -8.34
C ALA A 84 -8.79 1.99 -8.95
N GLN A 85 -9.54 2.23 -10.04
CA GLN A 85 -10.45 1.26 -10.65
C GLN A 85 -9.78 0.02 -11.27
N PRO A 86 -8.66 0.12 -12.01
CA PRO A 86 -8.10 -1.04 -12.69
C PRO A 86 -7.80 -2.18 -11.70
N ALA A 87 -8.12 -3.41 -12.06
CA ALA A 87 -7.79 -4.59 -11.27
C ALA A 87 -6.26 -4.78 -11.18
N PHE A 88 -5.79 -5.35 -10.07
CA PHE A 88 -4.39 -5.79 -10.00
C PHE A 88 -4.24 -7.18 -10.61
N ASP A 89 -3.18 -7.38 -11.40
CA ASP A 89 -2.74 -8.73 -11.72
C ASP A 89 -1.96 -9.29 -10.53
N LEU A 90 -2.54 -10.27 -9.84
CA LEU A 90 -1.93 -10.88 -8.67
C LEU A 90 -0.57 -11.54 -8.95
N ALA A 91 -0.28 -11.89 -10.20
CA ALA A 91 1.01 -12.45 -10.60
C ALA A 91 2.09 -11.36 -10.83
N SER A 92 1.73 -10.08 -10.81
CA SER A 92 2.59 -8.96 -11.17
C SER A 92 2.65 -7.90 -10.06
N ALA A 93 3.84 -7.70 -9.49
CA ALA A 93 4.07 -6.67 -8.48
C ALA A 93 4.26 -5.27 -9.12
N PRO A 94 4.03 -4.18 -8.36
CA PRO A 94 3.50 -4.17 -6.99
C PRO A 94 1.97 -4.23 -6.95
N LEU A 95 1.41 -4.86 -5.91
CA LEU A 95 -0.04 -4.88 -5.66
C LEU A 95 -0.52 -3.63 -4.90
N ILE A 96 0.22 -2.53 -5.03
CA ILE A 96 -0.02 -1.21 -4.45
C ILE A 96 0.22 -0.15 -5.52
N ARG A 97 -0.62 0.88 -5.53
CA ARG A 97 -0.52 2.09 -6.36
C ARG A 97 -0.69 3.32 -5.48
N VAL A 98 0.07 4.37 -5.77
CA VAL A 98 0.05 5.63 -5.01
C VAL A 98 -0.07 6.81 -5.97
N ALA A 99 -1.01 7.70 -5.69
CA ALA A 99 -1.19 8.95 -6.41
C ALA A 99 -1.18 10.15 -5.47
N LEU A 100 -0.59 11.25 -5.91
CA LEU A 100 -0.53 12.52 -5.21
C LEU A 100 -1.11 13.63 -6.10
N PHE A 101 -2.21 14.22 -5.67
CA PHE A 101 -2.84 15.36 -6.33
C PHE A 101 -2.53 16.63 -5.55
N GLN A 102 -2.02 17.68 -6.20
CA GLN A 102 -1.80 18.99 -5.55
C GLN A 102 -2.95 19.94 -5.88
N LEU A 103 -3.73 20.33 -4.87
CA LEU A 103 -4.92 21.17 -5.00
C LEU A 103 -4.65 22.64 -4.62
N ALA A 104 -3.69 22.87 -3.72
CA ALA A 104 -3.16 24.18 -3.36
C ALA A 104 -1.64 24.08 -3.11
N PRO A 105 -0.89 25.19 -2.99
CA PRO A 105 0.55 25.14 -2.72
C PRO A 105 0.90 24.23 -1.53
N GLU A 106 0.11 24.29 -0.46
CA GLU A 106 0.26 23.51 0.77
C GLU A 106 -0.88 22.50 1.00
N GLU A 107 -1.59 22.11 -0.06
CA GLU A 107 -2.67 21.13 0.05
C GLU A 107 -2.55 20.04 -0.99
N HIS A 108 -2.47 18.81 -0.49
CA HIS A 108 -2.33 17.62 -1.31
C HIS A 108 -3.36 16.58 -0.92
N TRP A 109 -3.84 15.81 -1.89
CA TRP A 109 -4.61 14.60 -1.64
C TRP A 109 -3.75 13.40 -2.03
N LEU A 110 -3.50 12.52 -1.08
CA LEU A 110 -2.78 11.27 -1.25
C LEU A 110 -3.79 10.13 -1.37
N LEU A 111 -3.78 9.45 -2.50
CA LEU A 111 -4.55 8.24 -2.73
C LEU A 111 -3.61 7.03 -2.69
N VAL A 112 -3.95 6.06 -1.84
CA VAL A 112 -3.26 4.77 -1.76
C VAL A 112 -4.28 3.69 -2.07
N THR A 113 -3.96 2.86 -3.06
CA THR A 113 -4.79 1.73 -3.47
C THR A 113 -3.96 0.45 -3.40
N MET A 114 -4.45 -0.56 -2.70
CA MET A 114 -3.81 -1.86 -2.55
C MET A 114 -4.80 -2.97 -2.92
N HIS A 115 -4.30 -4.11 -3.40
CA HIS A 115 -5.14 -5.30 -3.45
C HIS A 115 -5.41 -5.80 -2.02
N HIS A 116 -6.65 -6.12 -1.68
CA HIS A 116 -7.04 -6.50 -0.32
C HIS A 116 -6.31 -7.77 0.19
N ILE A 117 -5.74 -8.57 -0.71
CA ILE A 117 -4.92 -9.74 -0.33
C ILE A 117 -3.62 -9.38 0.41
N ILE A 118 -3.11 -8.16 0.23
CA ILE A 118 -1.87 -7.66 0.87
C ILE A 118 -2.14 -6.62 1.96
N SER A 119 -3.41 -6.35 2.30
CA SER A 119 -3.78 -5.28 3.21
C SER A 119 -5.11 -5.55 3.92
N ASP A 120 -5.23 -5.11 5.17
CA ASP A 120 -6.50 -4.97 5.87
C ASP A 120 -6.64 -3.54 6.44
N GLY A 121 -7.77 -3.24 7.10
CA GLY A 121 -8.01 -1.92 7.68
C GLY A 121 -6.98 -1.51 8.75
N TRP A 122 -6.42 -2.47 9.48
CA TRP A 122 -5.37 -2.20 10.48
C TRP A 122 -4.05 -1.84 9.80
N SER A 123 -3.68 -2.59 8.78
CA SER A 123 -2.46 -2.44 7.99
C SER A 123 -2.37 -1.08 7.31
N PHE A 124 -3.52 -0.51 6.89
CA PHE A 124 -3.55 0.89 6.40
C PHE A 124 -3.13 1.90 7.48
N GLY A 125 -3.53 1.70 8.74
CA GLY A 125 -3.13 2.56 9.84
C GLY A 125 -1.62 2.53 10.08
N VAL A 126 -1.04 1.33 10.12
CA VAL A 126 0.41 1.13 10.25
C VAL A 126 1.15 1.74 9.05
N PHE A 127 0.66 1.50 7.84
CA PHE A 127 1.24 2.05 6.61
C PHE A 127 1.31 3.58 6.66
N LEU A 128 0.23 4.26 7.03
CA LEU A 128 0.21 5.72 7.12
C LEU A 128 1.14 6.27 8.20
N GLN A 129 1.21 5.62 9.36
CA GLN A 129 2.12 6.03 10.44
C GLN A 129 3.59 5.94 10.03
N GLU A 130 3.98 4.83 9.40
CA GLU A 130 5.36 4.67 8.91
C GLU A 130 5.67 5.60 7.74
N LEU A 131 4.71 5.77 6.82
CA LEU A 131 4.87 6.70 5.69
C LEU A 131 5.11 8.13 6.17
N ASP A 132 4.36 8.59 7.18
CA ASP A 132 4.56 9.92 7.78
C ASP A 132 5.95 10.05 8.41
N ALA A 133 6.40 9.06 9.18
CA ALA A 133 7.73 9.05 9.77
C ALA A 133 8.86 9.13 8.71
N LEU A 134 8.70 8.41 7.59
CA LEU A 134 9.64 8.44 6.47
C LEU A 134 9.63 9.78 5.74
N ILE A 135 8.44 10.34 5.46
CA ILE A 135 8.30 11.66 4.84
C ILE A 135 8.99 12.72 5.70
N GLN A 136 8.76 12.70 7.01
CA GLN A 136 9.40 13.65 7.93
C GLN A 136 10.92 13.53 7.97
N ALA A 137 11.47 12.31 7.90
CA ALA A 137 12.92 12.08 7.89
C ALA A 137 13.56 12.51 6.57
N PHE A 138 13.01 12.06 5.45
CA PHE A 138 13.54 12.35 4.11
C PHE A 138 13.36 13.81 3.71
N SER A 139 12.30 14.50 4.16
CA SER A 139 12.15 15.95 4.00
C SER A 139 13.27 16.75 4.67
N ARG A 140 13.91 16.17 5.71
CA ARG A 140 15.06 16.77 6.42
C ARG A 140 16.41 16.24 5.91
N GLY A 141 16.42 15.35 4.92
CA GLY A 141 17.64 14.71 4.42
C GLY A 141 18.28 13.74 5.41
N ILE A 142 17.51 13.22 6.38
CA ILE A 142 17.99 12.28 7.40
C ILE A 142 17.59 10.85 6.98
N PRO A 143 18.39 9.81 7.31
CA PRO A 143 18.04 8.41 7.04
C PRO A 143 16.71 7.98 7.66
N ALA A 144 16.15 6.88 7.14
CA ALA A 144 14.92 6.28 7.65
C ALA A 144 15.06 5.97 9.17
N PRO A 145 14.14 6.45 10.02
CA PRO A 145 14.25 6.29 11.47
C PRO A 145 13.67 4.95 11.97
N LEU A 146 13.21 4.10 11.06
CA LEU A 146 12.48 2.87 11.35
C LEU A 146 13.42 1.66 11.31
N LEU A 147 13.42 0.85 12.37
CA LEU A 147 14.13 -0.43 12.41
C LEU A 147 13.50 -1.43 11.46
N ASP A 148 14.27 -2.32 10.84
CA ASP A 148 13.70 -3.37 9.98
C ASP A 148 12.68 -4.22 10.76
N VAL A 149 11.64 -4.68 10.06
CA VAL A 149 10.53 -5.42 10.67
C VAL A 149 11.01 -6.86 10.93
N PRO A 150 11.12 -7.30 12.19
CA PRO A 150 11.73 -8.59 12.52
C PRO A 150 10.83 -9.79 12.22
N LEU A 151 9.53 -9.56 12.08
CA LEU A 151 8.53 -10.57 11.76
C LEU A 151 7.71 -10.11 10.56
N GLN A 152 7.79 -10.86 9.47
CA GLN A 152 7.09 -10.56 8.23
C GLN A 152 5.79 -11.36 8.15
N TYR A 153 4.89 -10.95 7.25
CA TYR A 153 3.61 -11.64 7.09
C TYR A 153 3.78 -13.13 6.74
N ALA A 154 4.84 -13.48 6.00
CA ALA A 154 5.16 -14.87 5.69
C ALA A 154 5.43 -15.70 6.97
N ASP A 155 6.11 -15.11 7.95
CA ASP A 155 6.38 -15.77 9.24
C ASP A 155 5.08 -16.00 10.02
N PHE A 156 4.18 -15.01 10.02
CA PHE A 156 2.86 -15.14 10.63
C PHE A 156 2.03 -16.23 9.94
N ALA A 157 2.03 -16.31 8.61
CA ALA A 157 1.29 -17.32 7.86
C ALA A 157 1.80 -18.74 8.15
N VAL A 158 3.12 -18.92 8.24
CA VAL A 158 3.74 -20.20 8.64
C VAL A 158 3.35 -20.57 10.07
N TRP A 159 3.46 -19.63 11.01
CA TRP A 159 3.04 -19.85 12.40
C TRP A 159 1.55 -20.22 12.50
N GLN A 160 0.68 -19.50 11.79
CA GLN A 160 -0.75 -19.78 11.79
C GLN A 160 -1.05 -21.20 11.29
N HIS A 161 -0.41 -21.63 10.20
CA HIS A 161 -0.55 -22.99 9.68
C HIS A 161 -0.07 -24.06 10.68
N GLN A 162 0.98 -23.77 11.47
CA GLN A 162 1.47 -24.68 12.50
C GLN A 162 0.51 -24.77 13.71
N VAL A 163 -0.15 -23.67 14.06
CA VAL A 163 -1.06 -23.60 15.22
C VAL A 163 -2.44 -24.18 14.92
N TYR A 164 -2.95 -23.99 13.70
CA TYR A 164 -4.25 -24.49 13.29
C TYR A 164 -4.13 -25.82 12.53
N THR A 165 -3.98 -26.92 13.28
CA THR A 165 -4.15 -28.28 12.76
C THR A 165 -5.64 -28.63 12.58
N GLU A 166 -5.97 -29.64 11.76
CA GLU A 166 -7.36 -30.12 11.57
C GLU A 166 -8.07 -30.38 12.92
N GLU A 167 -7.38 -30.92 13.92
CA GLU A 167 -7.90 -31.15 15.27
C GLU A 167 -8.23 -29.85 16.02
N THR A 168 -7.44 -28.80 15.82
CA THR A 168 -7.63 -27.49 16.47
C THR A 168 -8.79 -26.72 15.84
N ILE A 169 -8.98 -26.87 14.52
CA ILE A 169 -10.11 -26.31 13.77
C ILE A 169 -11.41 -27.04 14.15
N ALA A 170 -11.38 -28.39 14.18
CA ALA A 170 -12.54 -29.20 14.58
C ALA A 170 -13.00 -28.89 16.01
N ARG A 171 -12.06 -28.67 16.94
CA ARG A 171 -12.37 -28.33 18.34
C ARG A 171 -13.00 -26.94 18.53
N HIS A 172 -12.65 -25.95 17.69
CA HIS A 172 -13.30 -24.64 17.74
C HIS A 172 -14.68 -24.64 17.09
N LEU A 173 -14.89 -25.44 16.03
CA LEU A 173 -16.19 -25.59 15.40
C LEU A 173 -17.18 -26.42 16.24
N SER A 174 -16.70 -27.27 17.14
CA SER A 174 -17.55 -28.02 18.08
C SER A 174 -18.00 -27.22 19.32
N LEU A 175 -17.57 -25.97 19.45
CA LEU A 175 -17.94 -25.05 20.54
C LEU A 175 -18.93 -23.96 20.08
N LEU A 176 -19.41 -24.04 18.84
CA LEU A 176 -20.53 -23.29 18.28
C LEU A 176 -21.74 -24.23 18.10
#